data_AF-A0A377J205-F1
#
_entry.id   AF-A0A377J205-F1
#
_cell.length_a   1.000
_cell.length_b   1.000
_cell.length_c   1.000
_cell.angle_alpha   90.00
_cell.angle_beta   90.00
_cell.angle_gamma   90.00
#
_symmetry.space_group_name_H-M   'P 1'
#
loop_
_entity.id
_entity.type
_entity.pdbx_description
1 polymer ?
#
loop_
_entity_poly.entity_id
_entity_poly.type
_entity_poly.pdbx_seq_one_letter_code
_entity_poly.pdbx_strand_id
1 'polypeptide(L)'
;MEPQELVETQEPSQELAEQAQAPQEPSPFDTSAETKELETLQNELAQSEAALEANFAKYASELITPELEDLFYEDKEQFFIKIAQMQNQFYQDNIASKQARAQELQGSINQKSLMGQIDQARAKFEQEASVDLNTLLQFYEDYIPNAAKAQLDQLQPYDFFKQLEQIYLSQNANPQGSQGGEKPPSRIAGNATPSANLDYNADLLPTERY
;
A
#
# COMPACT_ATOMS: atom_id res chain seq x y z
N MET A 1 83.34 18.19 -11.35
CA MET A 1 82.52 19.41 -11.40
C MET A 1 81.10 18.97 -11.69
N GLU A 2 80.19 19.16 -10.73
CA GLU A 2 78.74 19.34 -10.95
C GLU A 2 78.49 20.63 -11.77
N PRO A 3 77.34 20.82 -12.49
CA PRO A 3 75.96 20.93 -11.97
C PRO A 3 74.91 20.10 -12.76
N GLN A 4 73.86 19.56 -12.12
CA GLN A 4 72.49 20.11 -11.90
C GLN A 4 71.72 20.54 -13.17
N GLU A 5 70.66 19.79 -13.50
CA GLU A 5 69.37 20.38 -13.91
C GLU A 5 68.22 19.59 -13.27
N LEU A 6 67.48 20.30 -12.42
CA LEU A 6 66.30 19.87 -11.71
C LEU A 6 65.12 19.82 -12.68
N VAL A 7 64.53 18.64 -12.88
CA VAL A 7 63.17 18.56 -13.43
C VAL A 7 62.21 18.61 -12.24
N GLU A 8 61.78 19.82 -11.94
CA GLU A 8 60.69 20.12 -11.01
C GLU A 8 59.37 19.69 -11.65
N THR A 9 58.99 18.43 -11.48
CA THR A 9 57.57 18.05 -11.58
C THR A 9 56.88 18.51 -10.30
N GLN A 10 56.31 19.71 -10.35
CA GLN A 10 55.26 20.10 -9.41
C GLN A 10 54.12 19.09 -9.51
N GLU A 11 53.95 18.29 -8.46
CA GLU A 11 52.65 17.70 -8.13
C GLU A 11 51.70 18.85 -7.76
N PRO A 12 50.56 19.01 -8.45
CA PRO A 12 49.44 19.69 -7.83
C PRO A 12 48.70 18.68 -6.96
N SER A 13 48.92 18.88 -5.67
CA SER A 13 48.16 18.42 -4.52
C SER A 13 46.68 18.09 -4.78
N GLN A 14 46.29 16.98 -4.16
CA GLN A 14 44.93 16.62 -3.76
C GLN A 14 44.12 17.85 -3.31
N GLU A 15 42.90 17.99 -3.86
CA GLU A 15 41.68 18.46 -3.19
C GLU A 15 40.63 18.73 -4.28
N LEU A 16 39.93 17.70 -4.75
CA LEU A 16 38.64 17.90 -5.40
C LEU A 16 37.67 16.80 -4.99
N ALA A 17 36.97 17.09 -3.90
CA ALA A 17 35.61 16.68 -3.63
C ALA A 17 35.33 15.17 -3.56
N GLU A 18 35.91 14.50 -2.57
CA GLU A 18 35.17 13.43 -1.89
C GLU A 18 34.09 14.12 -1.04
N GLN A 19 32.99 14.49 -1.69
CA GLN A 19 31.73 14.77 -1.00
C GLN A 19 31.28 13.43 -0.39
N ALA A 20 31.80 13.13 0.79
CA ALA A 20 31.19 12.17 1.70
C ALA A 20 29.76 12.67 1.93
N GLN A 21 28.80 12.09 1.19
CA GLN A 21 27.39 12.20 1.53
C GLN A 21 27.28 11.74 2.98
N ALA A 22 26.92 12.67 3.86
CA ALA A 22 26.53 12.35 5.22
C ALA A 22 25.53 11.18 5.17
N PRO A 23 25.54 10.25 6.14
CA PRO A 23 24.56 9.17 6.18
C PRO A 23 23.18 9.80 6.06
N GLN A 24 22.50 9.57 4.93
CA GLN A 24 21.12 10.01 4.78
C GLN A 24 20.34 9.29 5.87
N GLU A 25 19.65 10.05 6.72
CA GLU A 25 18.72 9.46 7.67
C GLU A 25 17.75 8.56 6.89
N PRO A 26 17.48 7.34 7.38
CA PRO A 26 16.58 6.44 6.69
C PRO A 26 15.24 7.15 6.48
N SER A 27 14.75 7.09 5.25
CA SER A 27 13.45 7.67 4.90
C SER A 27 12.39 7.18 5.89
N PRO A 28 11.44 8.03 6.33
CA PRO A 28 10.35 7.58 7.20
C PRO A 28 9.47 6.49 6.55
N PHE A 29 9.62 6.28 5.23
CA PHE A 29 8.93 5.25 4.44
C PHE A 29 9.84 4.06 4.08
N ASP A 30 11.07 4.00 4.59
CA ASP A 30 11.94 2.84 4.39
C ASP A 30 11.37 1.61 5.11
N THR A 31 11.05 0.58 4.34
CA THR A 31 10.50 -0.69 4.84
C THR A 31 11.53 -1.82 4.85
N SER A 32 12.78 -1.57 4.47
CA SER A 32 13.78 -2.61 4.23
C SER A 32 14.00 -3.55 5.42
N ALA A 33 14.11 -3.00 6.63
CA ALA A 33 14.25 -3.76 7.86
C ALA A 33 13.00 -4.61 8.18
N GLU A 34 11.82 -4.00 8.06
CA GLU A 34 10.53 -4.68 8.32
C GLU A 34 10.27 -5.79 7.31
N THR A 35 10.58 -5.57 6.03
CA THR A 35 10.46 -6.57 4.96
C THR A 35 11.34 -7.78 5.27
N LYS A 36 12.58 -7.55 5.71
CA LYS A 36 13.51 -8.63 6.07
C LYS A 36 13.02 -9.42 7.30
N GLU A 37 12.50 -8.73 8.31
CA GLU A 37 11.89 -9.36 9.48
C GLU A 37 10.68 -10.21 9.07
N LEU A 38 9.81 -9.67 8.23
CA LEU A 38 8.63 -10.37 7.72
C LEU A 38 8.99 -11.64 6.94
N GLU A 39 9.95 -11.56 6.01
CA GLU A 39 10.42 -12.75 5.26
C GLU A 39 10.97 -13.82 6.21
N THR A 40 11.72 -13.42 7.24
CA THR A 40 12.25 -14.35 8.23
C THR A 40 11.11 -15.05 8.99
N LEU A 41 10.12 -14.28 9.46
CA LEU A 41 8.96 -14.83 10.18
C LEU A 41 8.11 -15.73 9.29
N GLN A 42 7.90 -15.39 8.02
CA GLN A 42 7.17 -16.22 7.06
C GLN A 42 7.89 -17.56 6.83
N ASN A 43 9.22 -17.54 6.70
CA ASN A 43 10.01 -18.76 6.57
C ASN A 43 9.93 -19.63 7.83
N GLU A 44 10.03 -19.04 9.02
CA GLU A 44 9.89 -19.76 10.29
C GLU A 44 8.49 -20.37 10.47
N LEU A 45 7.45 -19.63 10.11
CA LEU A 45 6.06 -20.09 10.15
C LEU A 45 5.87 -21.26 9.19
N ALA A 46 6.34 -21.16 7.95
CA ALA A 46 6.25 -22.24 6.96
C ALA A 46 6.98 -23.51 7.43
N GLN A 47 8.16 -23.37 8.04
CA GLN A 47 8.87 -24.50 8.64
C GLN A 47 8.11 -25.10 9.83
N SER A 48 7.53 -24.26 10.68
CA SER A 48 6.74 -24.69 11.83
C SER A 48 5.46 -25.41 11.42
N GLU A 49 4.81 -24.97 10.34
CA GLU A 49 3.64 -25.61 9.74
C GLU A 49 4.01 -26.96 9.08
N ALA A 50 5.12 -27.01 8.35
CA ALA A 50 5.58 -28.25 7.70
C ALA A 50 5.95 -29.35 8.71
N ALA A 51 6.42 -28.97 9.90
CA ALA A 51 6.77 -29.89 10.98
C ALA A 51 5.73 -29.90 12.12
N LEU A 52 4.53 -29.34 11.90
CA LEU A 52 3.56 -29.09 12.97
C LEU A 52 3.20 -30.35 13.74
N GLU A 53 2.82 -31.40 13.02
CA GLU A 53 2.39 -32.67 13.61
C GLU A 53 3.52 -33.35 14.38
N ALA A 54 4.74 -33.35 13.82
CA ALA A 54 5.92 -33.94 14.47
C ALA A 54 6.32 -33.18 15.74
N ASN A 55 6.31 -31.85 15.68
CA ASN A 55 6.64 -30.99 16.82
C ASN A 55 5.56 -31.08 17.91
N PHE A 56 4.29 -31.12 17.52
CA PHE A 56 3.19 -31.33 18.46
C PHE A 56 3.26 -32.72 19.10
N ALA A 57 3.53 -33.77 18.33
CA ALA A 57 3.67 -35.12 18.88
C ALA A 57 4.80 -35.19 19.91
N LYS A 58 5.94 -34.55 19.65
CA LYS A 58 7.04 -34.46 20.61
C LYS A 58 6.61 -33.69 21.86
N TYR A 59 6.05 -32.50 21.70
CA TYR A 59 5.53 -31.66 22.80
C TYR A 59 4.51 -32.43 23.65
N ALA A 60 3.56 -33.11 23.02
CA ALA A 60 2.55 -33.89 23.70
C ALA A 60 3.18 -35.07 24.45
N SER A 61 4.12 -35.80 23.84
CA SER A 61 4.78 -36.94 24.48
C SER A 61 5.54 -36.57 25.77
N GLU A 62 6.06 -35.34 25.85
CA GLU A 62 6.76 -34.83 27.04
C GLU A 62 5.80 -34.41 28.16
N LEU A 63 4.51 -34.21 27.84
CA LEU A 63 3.48 -33.70 28.75
C LEU A 63 2.40 -34.74 29.09
N ILE A 64 2.39 -35.89 28.43
CA ILE A 64 1.54 -37.03 28.81
C ILE A 64 2.01 -37.54 30.17
N THR A 65 1.10 -37.52 31.14
CA THR A 65 1.31 -38.04 32.49
C THR A 65 0.59 -39.37 32.67
N PRO A 66 0.95 -40.19 33.68
CA PRO A 66 0.24 -41.44 33.97
C PRO A 66 -1.27 -41.25 34.15
N GLU A 67 -1.69 -40.16 34.81
CA GLU A 67 -3.11 -39.81 34.98
C GLU A 67 -3.79 -39.53 33.63
N LEU A 68 -3.07 -38.97 32.66
CA LEU A 68 -3.59 -38.77 31.31
C LEU A 68 -3.65 -40.09 30.53
N GLU A 69 -2.66 -40.98 30.72
CA GLU A 69 -2.68 -42.33 30.13
C GLU A 69 -3.86 -43.15 30.64
N ASP A 70 -4.19 -43.05 31.93
CA ASP A 70 -5.35 -43.71 32.51
C ASP A 70 -6.66 -43.26 31.83
N LEU A 71 -6.80 -41.97 31.51
CA LEU A 71 -7.95 -41.48 30.75
C LEU A 71 -8.10 -42.17 29.39
N PHE A 72 -7.03 -42.59 28.72
CA PHE A 72 -7.15 -43.31 27.45
C PHE A 72 -7.91 -44.65 27.60
N TYR A 73 -7.80 -45.28 28.77
CA TYR A 73 -8.46 -46.55 29.07
C TYR A 73 -9.82 -46.36 29.74
N GLU A 74 -9.94 -45.37 30.62
CA GLU A 74 -11.13 -45.14 31.46
C GLU A 74 -12.15 -44.19 30.82
N ASP A 75 -11.70 -43.12 30.16
CA ASP A 75 -12.54 -42.07 29.55
C ASP A 75 -11.87 -41.45 28.32
N LYS A 76 -12.04 -42.14 27.19
CA LYS A 76 -11.45 -41.74 25.90
C LYS A 76 -11.89 -40.35 25.44
N GLU A 77 -13.10 -39.93 25.79
CA GLU A 77 -13.59 -38.61 25.42
C GLU A 77 -12.78 -37.53 26.12
N GLN A 78 -12.62 -37.65 27.45
CA GLN A 78 -11.79 -36.73 28.23
C GLN A 78 -10.32 -36.74 27.79
N PHE A 79 -9.79 -37.91 27.44
CA PHE A 79 -8.45 -38.02 26.88
C PHE A 79 -8.28 -37.15 25.63
N PHE A 80 -9.15 -37.30 24.62
CA PHE A 80 -9.05 -36.52 23.38
C PHE A 80 -9.32 -35.03 23.59
N ILE A 81 -10.20 -34.66 24.53
CA ILE A 81 -10.40 -33.25 24.92
C ILE A 81 -9.09 -32.65 25.45
N LYS A 82 -8.36 -33.38 26.31
CA LYS A 82 -7.07 -32.92 26.84
C LYS A 82 -6.01 -32.80 25.76
N ILE A 83 -5.91 -33.76 24.84
CA ILE A 83 -5.00 -33.66 23.69
C ILE A 83 -5.31 -32.43 22.83
N ALA A 84 -6.60 -32.16 22.55
CA ALA A 84 -6.99 -30.96 21.80
C ALA A 84 -6.64 -29.65 22.54
N GLN A 85 -6.79 -29.62 23.88
CA GLN A 85 -6.34 -28.48 24.70
C GLN A 85 -4.83 -28.27 24.58
N MET A 86 -4.04 -29.35 24.62
CA MET A 86 -2.59 -29.29 24.44
C MET A 86 -2.21 -28.78 23.06
N GLN A 87 -2.93 -29.21 22.01
CA GLN A 87 -2.71 -28.73 20.64
C GLN A 87 -2.97 -27.23 20.51
N ASN A 88 -4.05 -26.74 21.11
CA ASN A 88 -4.35 -25.30 21.12
C ASN A 88 -3.28 -24.50 21.86
N GLN A 89 -2.80 -25.01 23.00
CA GLN A 89 -1.72 -24.36 23.75
C GLN A 89 -0.42 -24.34 22.94
N PHE A 90 -0.06 -25.46 22.33
CA PHE A 90 1.11 -25.56 21.46
C PHE A 90 1.05 -24.53 20.31
N TYR A 91 -0.11 -24.38 19.67
CA TYR A 91 -0.32 -23.40 18.61
C TYR A 91 -0.18 -21.96 19.12
N GLN A 92 -0.77 -21.63 20.28
CA GLN A 92 -0.66 -20.31 20.89
C GLN A 92 0.80 -19.93 21.17
N ASP A 93 1.56 -20.86 21.75
CA ASP A 93 2.94 -20.60 22.19
C ASP A 93 3.93 -20.52 21.02
N ASN A 94 3.71 -21.32 19.96
CA ASN A 94 4.70 -21.48 18.90
C ASN A 94 4.36 -20.75 17.59
N ILE A 95 3.07 -20.46 17.33
CA ILE A 95 2.61 -19.96 16.03
C ILE A 95 1.88 -18.64 16.16
N ALA A 96 0.94 -18.52 17.10
CA ALA A 96 0.05 -17.36 17.17
C ALA A 96 0.80 -16.03 17.32
N SER A 97 1.81 -15.97 18.18
CA SER A 97 2.60 -14.74 18.39
C SER A 97 3.39 -14.34 17.14
N LYS A 98 3.99 -15.31 16.44
CA LYS A 98 4.75 -15.06 15.19
C LYS A 98 3.82 -14.61 14.07
N GLN A 99 2.64 -15.23 13.97
CA GLN A 99 1.64 -14.88 12.97
C GLN A 99 1.07 -13.47 13.22
N ALA A 100 0.80 -13.11 14.48
CA ALA A 100 0.37 -11.76 14.84
C ALA A 100 1.43 -10.72 14.45
N ARG A 101 2.72 -10.99 14.75
CA ARG A 101 3.82 -10.11 14.37
C ARG A 101 3.97 -9.98 12.85
N ALA A 102 3.85 -11.07 12.10
CA ALA A 102 3.90 -11.04 10.64
C ALA A 102 2.76 -10.18 10.05
N GLN A 103 1.55 -10.26 10.61
CA GLN A 103 0.42 -9.43 10.20
C GLN A 103 0.63 -7.95 10.51
N GLU A 104 1.16 -7.62 11.69
CA GLU A 104 1.52 -6.26 12.08
C GLU A 104 2.54 -5.66 11.10
N LEU A 105 3.63 -6.39 10.82
CA LEU A 105 4.66 -5.98 9.88
C LEU A 105 4.10 -5.77 8.48
N GLN A 106 3.27 -6.71 7.98
CA GLN A 106 2.63 -6.58 6.68
C GLN A 106 1.78 -5.31 6.60
N GLY A 107 1.02 -4.99 7.66
CA GLY A 107 0.25 -3.75 7.75
C GLY A 107 1.14 -2.51 7.71
N SER A 108 2.19 -2.48 8.53
CA SER A 108 3.16 -1.37 8.59
C SER A 108 3.84 -1.14 7.22
N ILE A 109 4.34 -2.20 6.59
CA ILE A 109 5.01 -2.17 5.29
C ILE A 109 4.05 -1.64 4.21
N ASN A 110 2.82 -2.15 4.16
CA ASN A 110 1.83 -1.71 3.17
C ASN A 110 1.52 -0.21 3.33
N GLN A 111 1.33 0.25 4.56
CA GLN A 111 1.06 1.65 4.84
C GLN A 111 2.25 2.54 4.46
N LYS A 112 3.46 2.20 4.90
CA LYS A 112 4.68 2.97 4.61
C LYS A 112 5.00 2.99 3.12
N SER A 113 4.86 1.85 2.44
CA SER A 113 5.07 1.75 1.00
C SER A 113 4.09 2.63 0.24
N LEU A 114 2.80 2.60 0.60
CA LEU A 114 1.81 3.49 -0.02
C LEU A 114 2.13 4.97 0.21
N MET A 115 2.46 5.35 1.45
CA MET A 115 2.83 6.73 1.76
C MET A 115 4.09 7.18 1.02
N GLY A 116 5.10 6.31 0.94
CA GLY A 116 6.33 6.56 0.19
C GLY A 116 6.07 6.73 -1.31
N GLN A 117 5.17 5.93 -1.90
CA GLN A 117 4.76 6.08 -3.29
C GLN A 117 4.03 7.41 -3.53
N ILE A 118 3.17 7.84 -2.61
CA ILE A 118 2.48 9.13 -2.69
C ILE A 118 3.48 10.28 -2.58
N ASP A 119 4.42 10.20 -1.64
CA ASP A 119 5.44 11.22 -1.42
C ASP A 119 6.37 11.37 -2.64
N GLN A 120 6.84 10.25 -3.19
CA GLN A 120 7.63 10.24 -4.42
C GLN A 120 6.84 10.78 -5.62
N ALA A 121 5.57 10.40 -5.76
CA ALA A 121 4.72 10.90 -6.82
C ALA A 121 4.46 12.40 -6.69
N ARG A 122 4.25 12.91 -5.47
CA ARG A 122 4.12 14.33 -5.19
C ARG A 122 5.39 15.08 -5.58
N ALA A 123 6.54 14.65 -5.07
CA ALA A 123 7.82 15.29 -5.33
C ALA A 123 8.14 15.32 -6.84
N LYS A 124 7.87 14.22 -7.55
CA LYS A 124 8.03 14.15 -9.00
C LYS A 124 7.06 15.07 -9.73
N PHE A 125 5.79 15.07 -9.32
CA PHE A 125 4.77 15.92 -9.92
C PHE A 125 5.13 17.40 -9.75
N GLU A 126 5.50 17.85 -8.56
CA GLU A 126 5.87 19.25 -8.29
C GLU A 126 7.06 19.74 -9.13
N GLN A 127 7.97 18.86 -9.55
CA GLN A 127 9.08 19.20 -10.45
C GLN A 127 8.62 19.44 -11.89
N GLU A 128 7.58 18.73 -12.34
CA GLU A 128 7.10 18.75 -13.72
C GLU A 128 5.82 19.60 -13.91
N ALA A 129 5.13 19.93 -12.81
CA ALA A 129 3.81 20.54 -12.83
C ALA A 129 3.86 22.00 -13.27
N SER A 130 2.87 22.36 -14.08
CA SER A 130 2.60 23.76 -14.47
C SER A 130 1.60 24.44 -13.54
N VAL A 131 0.91 23.67 -12.70
CA VAL A 131 -0.11 24.14 -11.75
C VAL A 131 0.28 23.71 -10.34
N ASP A 132 0.15 24.61 -9.37
CA ASP A 132 0.40 24.33 -7.96
C ASP A 132 -0.49 23.20 -7.44
N LEU A 133 0.10 22.29 -6.65
CA LEU A 133 -0.57 21.10 -6.16
C LEU A 133 -1.78 21.43 -5.26
N ASN A 134 -1.69 22.45 -4.40
CA ASN A 134 -2.81 22.81 -3.53
C ASN A 134 -4.00 23.31 -4.35
N THR A 135 -3.72 24.03 -5.43
CA THR A 135 -4.75 24.47 -6.39
C THR A 135 -5.46 23.26 -7.02
N LEU A 136 -4.70 22.25 -7.42
CA LEU A 136 -5.26 21.02 -7.99
C LEU A 136 -6.06 20.21 -6.98
N LEU A 137 -5.57 20.06 -5.74
CA LEU A 137 -6.28 19.35 -4.69
C LEU A 137 -7.58 20.06 -4.28
N GLN A 138 -7.56 21.39 -4.19
CA GLN A 138 -8.79 22.16 -3.99
C GLN A 138 -9.75 21.98 -5.17
N PHE A 139 -9.23 21.98 -6.39
CA PHE A 139 -10.06 21.74 -7.57
C PHE A 139 -10.69 20.35 -7.58
N TYR A 140 -9.94 19.33 -7.18
CA TYR A 140 -10.44 17.98 -6.96
C TYR A 140 -11.62 18.00 -5.97
N GLU A 141 -11.46 18.66 -4.82
CA GLU A 141 -12.51 18.66 -3.81
C GLU A 141 -13.78 19.41 -4.22
N ASP A 142 -13.62 20.62 -4.75
CA ASP A 142 -14.71 21.57 -4.95
C ASP A 142 -15.46 21.35 -6.28
N TYR A 143 -14.79 20.83 -7.32
CA TYR A 143 -15.30 20.88 -8.69
C TYR A 143 -15.37 19.53 -9.41
N ILE A 144 -14.70 18.48 -8.92
CA ILE A 144 -14.80 17.15 -9.54
C ILE A 144 -16.04 16.40 -9.04
N PRO A 145 -16.95 15.94 -9.93
CA PRO A 145 -18.09 15.13 -9.53
C PRO A 145 -17.67 13.78 -8.93
N ASN A 146 -18.43 13.25 -7.97
CA ASN A 146 -18.11 11.98 -7.29
C ASN A 146 -17.83 10.80 -8.23
N ALA A 147 -18.56 10.70 -9.36
CA ALA A 147 -18.32 9.65 -10.35
C ALA A 147 -16.92 9.74 -11.00
N ALA A 148 -16.43 10.95 -11.22
CA ALA A 148 -15.08 11.19 -11.74
C ALA A 148 -14.01 11.06 -10.64
N LYS A 149 -14.31 11.47 -9.39
CA LYS A 149 -13.44 11.21 -8.22
C LYS A 149 -13.15 9.71 -8.09
N ALA A 150 -14.20 8.87 -8.13
CA ALA A 150 -14.05 7.42 -8.06
C ALA A 150 -13.18 6.81 -9.17
N GLN A 151 -13.07 7.45 -10.34
CA GLN A 151 -12.17 7.01 -11.41
C GLN A 151 -10.73 7.48 -11.16
N LEU A 152 -10.55 8.69 -10.65
CA LEU A 152 -9.24 9.23 -10.29
C LEU A 152 -8.63 8.47 -9.10
N ASP A 153 -9.44 8.10 -8.11
CA ASP A 153 -9.00 7.41 -6.89
C ASP A 153 -8.47 5.99 -7.15
N GLN A 154 -8.74 5.42 -8.34
CA GLN A 154 -8.21 4.12 -8.76
C GLN A 154 -6.82 4.23 -9.41
N LEU A 155 -6.39 5.43 -9.75
CA LEU A 155 -5.11 5.66 -10.41
C LEU A 155 -3.94 5.52 -9.42
N GLN A 156 -2.78 5.19 -9.95
CA GLN A 156 -1.54 5.29 -9.18
C GLN A 156 -1.27 6.76 -8.82
N PRO A 157 -0.59 7.04 -7.69
CA PRO A 157 -0.46 8.41 -7.17
C PRO A 157 0.06 9.43 -8.19
N TYR A 158 1.04 9.04 -9.03
CA TYR A 158 1.57 9.93 -10.06
C TYR A 158 0.57 10.22 -11.17
N ASP A 159 -0.10 9.17 -11.67
CA ASP A 159 -1.11 9.29 -12.72
C ASP A 159 -2.33 10.09 -12.24
N PHE A 160 -2.69 9.96 -10.95
CA PHE A 160 -3.70 10.79 -10.30
C PHE A 160 -3.37 12.28 -10.46
N PHE A 161 -2.17 12.71 -10.06
CA PHE A 161 -1.79 14.12 -10.14
C PHE A 161 -1.73 14.62 -11.59
N LYS A 162 -1.18 13.83 -12.51
CA LYS A 162 -1.12 14.20 -13.95
C LYS A 162 -2.51 14.31 -14.57
N GLN A 163 -3.41 13.39 -14.28
CA GLN A 163 -4.77 13.41 -14.83
C GLN A 163 -5.57 14.60 -14.27
N LEU A 164 -5.41 14.89 -12.98
CA LEU A 164 -6.05 16.03 -12.32
C LEU A 164 -5.57 17.36 -12.93
N GLU A 165 -4.26 17.51 -13.17
CA GLU A 165 -3.68 18.66 -13.86
C GLU A 165 -4.26 18.83 -15.29
N GLN A 166 -4.35 17.74 -16.07
CA GLN A 166 -4.90 17.80 -17.42
C GLN A 166 -6.37 18.24 -17.43
N ILE A 167 -7.18 17.72 -16.51
CA ILE A 167 -8.59 18.11 -16.39
C ILE A 167 -8.67 19.61 -16.05
N TYR A 168 -7.89 20.07 -15.08
CA TYR A 168 -7.83 21.48 -14.70
C TYR A 168 -7.46 22.39 -15.88
N LEU A 169 -6.40 22.04 -16.60
CA LEU A 169 -5.97 22.79 -17.78
C LEU A 169 -7.02 22.76 -18.88
N SER A 170 -7.68 21.62 -19.15
CA SER A 170 -8.71 21.54 -20.19
C SER A 170 -9.93 22.43 -19.91
N GLN A 171 -10.28 22.65 -18.65
CA GLN A 171 -11.39 23.51 -18.25
C GLN A 171 -10.99 24.99 -18.25
N ASN A 172 -9.72 25.30 -17.99
CA ASN A 172 -9.20 26.67 -17.94
C ASN A 172 -8.52 27.14 -19.24
N ALA A 173 -8.19 26.25 -20.17
CA ALA A 173 -7.57 26.53 -21.46
C ALA A 173 -8.58 26.96 -22.53
N ASN A 174 -9.74 27.49 -22.15
CA ASN A 174 -10.70 28.09 -23.07
C ASN A 174 -10.67 29.65 -22.98
N PRO A 175 -9.61 30.33 -23.44
CA PRO A 175 -9.52 31.78 -23.45
C PRO A 175 -10.10 32.35 -24.76
N GLN A 176 -11.42 32.31 -24.95
CA GLN A 176 -12.06 33.29 -25.84
C GLN A 176 -13.54 33.49 -25.50
N GLY A 177 -13.78 34.53 -24.70
CA GLY A 177 -15.09 35.17 -24.57
C GLY A 177 -15.71 35.06 -23.19
N SER A 178 -15.21 35.83 -22.21
CA SER A 178 -16.03 36.77 -21.40
C SER A 178 -15.16 37.41 -20.32
N GLN A 179 -15.15 38.74 -20.32
CA GLN A 179 -14.63 39.59 -19.26
C GLN A 179 -15.42 39.38 -17.97
N GLY A 180 -14.71 39.34 -16.83
CA GLY A 180 -15.21 39.76 -15.52
C GLY A 180 -16.18 38.80 -14.80
N GLY A 181 -15.75 38.37 -13.61
CA GLY A 181 -16.62 37.75 -12.60
C GLY A 181 -16.46 36.25 -12.50
N GLU A 182 -16.19 35.78 -11.28
CA GLU A 182 -16.20 34.38 -10.84
C GLU A 182 -17.31 33.59 -11.55
N LYS A 183 -16.92 32.65 -12.42
CA LYS A 183 -17.80 31.56 -12.82
C LYS A 183 -17.14 30.25 -12.39
N PRO A 184 -17.83 29.44 -11.56
CA PRO A 184 -17.33 28.11 -11.25
C PRO A 184 -17.28 27.27 -12.53
N PRO A 185 -16.30 26.36 -12.66
CA PRO A 185 -16.17 25.48 -13.82
C PRO A 185 -17.45 24.67 -14.04
N SER A 186 -17.82 24.54 -15.32
CA SER A 186 -18.98 23.77 -15.76
C SER A 186 -18.82 22.30 -15.38
N ARG A 187 -19.81 21.77 -14.67
CA ARG A 187 -19.90 20.34 -14.32
C ARG A 187 -19.71 19.48 -15.57
N ILE A 188 -18.77 18.53 -15.48
CA ILE A 188 -18.62 17.47 -16.49
C ILE A 188 -19.95 16.72 -16.58
N ALA A 189 -20.57 16.74 -17.76
CA ALA A 189 -21.74 15.94 -18.04
C ALA A 189 -21.34 14.47 -17.95
N GLY A 190 -21.89 13.76 -16.95
CA GLY A 190 -21.84 12.30 -16.94
C GLY A 190 -22.48 11.82 -18.22
N ASN A 191 -21.73 11.05 -19.02
CA ASN A 191 -22.24 10.40 -20.21
C ASN A 191 -23.39 9.46 -19.77
N ALA A 192 -24.63 9.93 -19.88
CA ALA A 192 -25.78 9.06 -19.87
C ALA A 192 -25.72 8.29 -21.19
N THR A 193 -25.40 7.00 -21.11
CA THR A 193 -25.66 6.05 -22.19
C THR A 193 -27.11 6.25 -22.64
N PRO A 194 -27.38 6.55 -23.93
CA PRO A 194 -28.73 6.54 -24.42
C PRO A 194 -29.17 5.07 -24.45
N SER A 195 -30.03 4.68 -23.52
CA SER A 195 -30.80 3.45 -23.62
C SER A 195 -31.67 3.55 -24.86
N ALA A 196 -31.18 3.00 -25.96
CA ALA A 196 -31.93 2.86 -27.19
C ALA A 196 -33.02 1.78 -27.00
N ASN A 197 -34.25 2.19 -27.29
CA ASN A 197 -35.41 1.38 -27.67
C ASN A 197 -36.14 0.61 -26.55
N LEU A 198 -37.07 1.31 -25.89
CA LEU A 198 -38.40 0.75 -25.65
C LEU A 198 -39.37 1.47 -26.58
N ASP A 199 -39.69 0.77 -27.67
CA ASP A 199 -40.82 1.03 -28.54
C ASP A 199 -42.10 0.89 -27.70
N TYR A 200 -42.71 2.03 -27.35
CA TYR A 200 -44.08 2.05 -26.87
C TYR A 200 -44.90 2.85 -27.86
N ASN A 201 -45.65 2.08 -28.66
CA ASN A 201 -46.87 2.51 -29.32
C ASN A 201 -47.65 3.43 -28.38
N ALA A 202 -47.81 4.67 -28.82
CA ALA A 202 -48.83 5.54 -28.31
C ALA A 202 -50.20 5.00 -28.70
N ASP A 203 -51.14 5.19 -27.77
CA ASP A 203 -52.58 5.37 -27.99
C ASP A 203 -53.48 4.29 -27.38
N LEU A 204 -54.53 4.81 -26.74
CA LEU A 204 -55.72 4.15 -26.17
C LEU A 204 -55.66 3.74 -24.69
N LEU A 205 -55.85 4.76 -23.84
CA LEU A 205 -56.72 4.60 -22.66
C LEU A 205 -58.17 4.42 -23.16
N PRO A 206 -58.96 3.54 -22.52
CA PRO A 206 -59.97 4.09 -21.62
C PRO A 206 -60.06 3.35 -20.29
N THR A 207 -60.32 4.17 -19.26
CA THR A 207 -60.93 3.83 -17.98
C THR A 207 -62.00 2.74 -18.08
N GLU A 208 -62.04 1.82 -17.12
CA GLU A 208 -63.26 1.46 -16.39
C GLU A 208 -62.89 0.90 -15.02
N ARG A 209 -63.60 1.41 -14.01
CA ARG A 209 -63.66 0.89 -12.65
C ARG A 209 -64.50 -0.38 -12.67
N TYR A 210 -64.05 -1.43 -12.01
CA TYR A 210 -64.72 -2.11 -10.89
C TYR A 210 -63.78 -3.16 -10.29
#